data_AF-A0A956DDD1-F1
#
_entry.id   AF-A0A956DDD1-F1
#
_cell.length_a   1.000
_cell.length_b   1.000
_cell.length_c   1.000
_cell.angle_alpha   90.00
_cell.angle_beta   90.00
_cell.angle_gamma   90.00
#
_symmetry.space_group_name_H-M   'P 1'
#
loop_
_entity.id
_entity.type
_entity.pdbx_description
1 polymer ?
#
loop_
_entity_poly.entity_id
_entity_poly.type
_entity_poly.pdbx_seq_one_letter_code
_entity_poly.pdbx_strand_id
1 'polypeptide(L)' 'MELKSHEPTGPIEQRWTEHKAHSKLVAPHNRRKHTVIVVGSGLAGGAAAATMGELGYKVKCFCYQDSPRRAHSIA' A
#
# COMPACT_ATOMS: atom_id res chain seq x y z
N MET A 1 11.88 5.88 -24.02
CA MET A 1 11.24 6.38 -22.78
C MET A 1 12.23 6.20 -21.67
N GLU A 2 12.68 7.29 -21.03
CA GLU A 2 13.65 7.22 -19.94
C GLU A 2 12.93 6.86 -18.64
N LEU A 3 13.35 5.79 -17.96
CA LEU A 3 12.77 5.34 -16.70
C LEU A 3 13.51 6.02 -15.54
N LYS A 4 12.80 6.89 -14.80
CA LYS A 4 13.33 7.52 -13.58
C LYS A 4 12.84 6.75 -12.35
N SER A 5 13.77 6.10 -11.65
CA SER A 5 13.53 5.25 -10.46
C SER A 5 12.93 6.04 -9.28
N HIS A 6 13.30 7.33 -9.12
CA HIS A 6 12.97 8.14 -7.93
C HIS A 6 13.35 7.47 -6.61
N GLU A 7 14.36 6.59 -6.63
CA GLU A 7 14.89 5.97 -5.42
C GLU A 7 15.44 7.02 -4.45
N PRO A 8 15.36 6.75 -3.14
CA PRO A 8 15.96 7.66 -2.17
C PRO A 8 17.48 7.68 -2.34
N THR A 9 18.09 8.84 -2.09
CA THR A 9 19.54 9.05 -2.20
C THR A 9 20.26 8.69 -0.89
N GLY A 10 21.59 8.64 -0.92
CA GLY A 10 22.43 8.41 0.26
C GLY A 10 22.95 6.97 0.41
N PRO A 11 23.68 6.69 1.52
CA PRO A 11 24.27 5.38 1.81
C PRO A 11 23.23 4.27 1.82
N ILE A 12 23.54 3.13 1.19
CA ILE A 12 22.56 2.06 0.96
C ILE A 12 21.99 1.48 2.26
N GLU A 13 22.79 1.45 3.32
CA GLU A 13 22.41 0.89 4.62
C GLU A 13 21.33 1.73 5.31
N GLN A 14 21.29 3.04 5.05
CA GLN A 14 20.43 4.00 5.76
C GLN A 14 19.34 4.60 4.85
N ARG A 15 19.52 4.51 3.53
CA ARG A 15 18.68 5.10 2.48
C ARG A 15 17.18 5.05 2.75
N TRP A 16 16.65 3.87 3.04
CA TRP A 16 15.20 3.68 3.26
C TRP A 16 14.74 4.15 4.64
N THR A 17 15.58 3.97 5.65
CA THR A 17 15.31 4.42 7.03
C THR A 17 15.21 5.94 7.07
N GLU A 18 16.17 6.65 6.45
CA GLU A 18 16.16 8.10 6.35
C GLU A 18 15.00 8.61 5.50
N HIS A 19 14.73 7.98 4.36
CA HIS A 19 13.59 8.37 3.51
C HIS A 19 12.26 8.28 4.26
N LYS A 20 12.05 7.20 5.00
CA LYS A 20 10.85 7.00 5.82
C LYS A 20 10.76 8.04 6.94
N ALA A 21 11.87 8.35 7.61
CA ALA A 21 11.92 9.32 8.70
C ALA A 21 11.55 10.74 8.22
N HIS A 22 11.94 11.12 7.00
CA HIS A 22 11.67 12.44 6.42
C HIS A 22 10.39 12.50 5.57
N SER A 23 9.66 11.39 5.44
CA SER A 23 8.42 11.33 4.66
C SER A 23 7.29 12.10 5.35
N LYS A 24 6.49 12.82 4.56
CA LYS A 24 5.34 13.57 5.08
C LYS A 24 4.25 12.63 5.57
N LEU A 25 3.78 12.83 6.80
CA LEU A 25 2.67 12.09 7.36
C LEU A 25 1.33 12.60 6.81
N VAL A 26 0.38 11.69 6.63
CA VAL A 26 -0.97 12.02 6.18
C VAL A 26 -1.84 12.33 7.39
N ALA A 27 -2.24 13.60 7.53
CA ALA A 27 -3.19 14.01 8.56
C ALA A 27 -4.58 13.36 8.33
N PRO A 28 -5.36 13.07 9.39
CA PRO A 28 -6.67 12.38 9.27
C PRO A 28 -7.64 13.03 8.27
N HIS A 29 -7.72 14.36 8.25
CA HIS A 29 -8.60 15.11 7.34
C HIS A 29 -8.19 14.98 5.86
N ASN A 30 -6.95 14.60 5.57
CA ASN A 30 -6.44 14.43 4.20
C ASN A 30 -6.61 13.01 3.66
N ARG A 31 -6.95 12.02 4.49
CA ARG A 31 -7.00 10.60 4.08
C ARG A 31 -7.94 10.35 2.88
N ARG A 32 -9.08 11.04 2.83
CA ARG A 32 -10.05 10.96 1.71
C ARG A 32 -9.52 11.50 0.37
N LYS A 33 -8.45 12.31 0.40
CA LYS A 33 -7.78 12.82 -0.81
C LYS A 33 -6.88 11.76 -1.45
N HIS A 34 -6.48 10.74 -0.69
CA HIS A 34 -5.60 9.67 -1.16
C HIS A 34 -6.41 8.43 -1.55
N THR A 35 -6.05 7.84 -2.68
CA THR A 35 -6.58 6.54 -3.10
C THR A 35 -5.52 5.48 -2.86
N VAL A 36 -5.87 4.44 -2.11
CA VAL A 36 -5.00 3.30 -1.83
C VAL A 36 -5.44 2.16 -2.72
N ILE A 37 -4.50 1.62 -3.50
CA ILE A 37 -4.73 0.44 -4.32
C ILE A 37 -4.15 -0.75 -3.58
N VAL A 38 -4.99 -1.74 -3.28
CA VAL A 38 -4.58 -3.02 -2.71
C VAL A 38 -4.69 -4.05 -3.82
N VAL A 39 -3.60 -4.75 -4.13
CA VAL A 39 -3.57 -5.83 -5.12
C VAL A 39 -3.41 -7.15 -4.39
N GLY A 40 -4.41 -8.02 -4.48
CA GLY A 40 -4.57 -9.24 -3.71
C GLY A 40 -5.52 -9.07 -2.54
N SER A 41 -6.57 -9.91 -2.48
CA SER A 41 -7.58 -9.90 -1.40
C SER A 41 -7.52 -11.15 -0.52
N GLY A 42 -6.32 -11.74 -0.35
CA GLY A 42 -6.08 -12.78 0.66
C GLY A 42 -6.13 -12.23 2.09
N LEU A 43 -5.76 -13.02 3.10
CA LEU A 43 -5.85 -12.63 4.52
C LEU A 43 -5.26 -11.24 4.81
N ALA A 44 -4.00 -11.01 4.41
CA ALA A 44 -3.33 -9.74 4.65
C ALA A 44 -3.93 -8.59 3.82
N GLY A 45 -4.24 -8.84 2.54
CA GLY A 45 -4.77 -7.82 1.64
C GLY A 45 -6.17 -7.36 2.02
N GLY A 46 -7.05 -8.30 2.37
CA GLY A 46 -8.39 -8.00 2.87
C GLY A 46 -8.36 -7.23 4.19
N ALA A 47 -7.54 -7.68 5.16
CA ALA A 47 -7.38 -6.98 6.43
C ALA A 47 -6.81 -5.56 6.24
N ALA A 48 -5.80 -5.39 5.39
CA ALA A 48 -5.25 -4.08 5.09
C ALA A 48 -6.28 -3.16 4.40
N ALA A 49 -7.05 -3.69 3.45
CA ALA A 49 -8.09 -2.92 2.77
C ALA A 49 -9.18 -2.44 3.74
N ALA A 50 -9.63 -3.31 4.64
CA ALA A 50 -10.62 -2.98 5.67
C ALA A 50 -10.11 -1.89 6.61
N THR A 51 -8.94 -2.10 7.23
CA THR A 51 -8.33 -1.13 8.16
C THR A 51 -8.11 0.24 7.50
N MET A 52 -7.62 0.27 6.26
CA MET A 52 -7.41 1.53 5.54
C MET A 52 -8.75 2.21 5.18
N GLY A 53 -9.79 1.43 4.88
CA GLY A 53 -11.15 1.94 4.68
C GLY A 53 -11.71 2.58 5.95
N GLU A 54 -11.58 1.91 7.09
CA GLU A 54 -12.00 2.43 8.40
C GLU A 54 -11.27 3.73 8.79
N LEU A 55 -9.98 3.82 8.44
CA LEU A 55 -9.20 5.06 8.64
C LEU A 55 -9.68 6.21 7.74
N GLY A 56 -10.52 5.97 6.74
CA GLY A 56 -11.13 6.98 5.87
C GLY A 56 -10.41 7.19 4.54
N TYR A 57 -9.58 6.25 4.10
CA TYR A 57 -8.97 6.28 2.77
C TYR A 57 -9.95 5.79 1.69
N LYS A 58 -9.76 6.24 0.45
CA LYS A 58 -10.44 5.66 -0.71
C LYS A 58 -9.70 4.38 -1.12
N VAL A 59 -10.19 3.22 -0.70
CA VAL A 59 -9.52 1.95 -1.00
C VAL A 59 -10.12 1.30 -2.25
N LYS A 60 -9.25 0.89 -3.18
CA LYS A 60 -9.59 0.03 -4.32
C LYS A 60 -8.85 -1.28 -4.15
N CYS A 61 -9.58 -2.34 -3.81
CA CYS A 61 -9.01 -3.67 -3.66
C CYS A 61 -9.27 -4.48 -4.93
N PHE A 62 -8.20 -4.90 -5.60
CA PHE A 62 -8.25 -5.70 -6.81
C PHE A 62 -7.74 -7.09 -6.49
N CYS A 63 -8.41 -8.11 -7.01
CA CYS A 63 -7.86 -9.44 -7.02
C CYS A 63 -8.13 -10.07 -8.37
N TYR A 64 -7.10 -10.68 -8.96
CA TYR A 64 -7.24 -11.49 -10.15
C TYR A 64 -7.16 -12.95 -9.71
N GLN A 65 -8.28 -13.65 -9.74
CA GLN A 65 -8.35 -15.08 -9.45
C GLN A 65 -9.19 -15.77 -10.50
N ASP A 66 -8.73 -16.93 -10.98
CA ASP A 66 -9.51 -17.79 -11.86
C ASP A 66 -10.76 -18.37 -11.16
N SER A 67 -10.82 -18.36 -9.82
CA SER A 67 -12.02 -18.70 -9.05
C SER A 67 -11.96 -18.20 -7.58
N PRO A 68 -13.11 -17.93 -6.92
CA PRO A 68 -13.18 -17.41 -5.55
C PRO A 68 -12.50 -18.27 -4.48
N ARG A 69 -12.27 -19.56 -4.76
CA ARG A 69 -11.70 -20.51 -3.79
C ARG A 69 -10.17 -20.39 -3.64
N ARG A 70 -9.45 -19.87 -4.64
CA ARG A 70 -7.98 -19.85 -4.66
C ARG A 70 -7.35 -18.67 -3.91
N ALA A 71 -8.16 -17.74 -3.38
CA ALA A 71 -7.74 -16.70 -2.43
C ALA A 71 -7.32 -17.23 -1.07
N HIS A 72 -7.79 -18.43 -0.72
CA HIS A 72 -7.48 -19.08 0.53
C HIS A 72 -6.07 -19.67 0.44
N SER A 73 -5.06 -18.80 0.39
CA SER A 73 -3.74 -19.19 0.85
C SER A 73 -3.89 -19.45 2.34
N ILE A 74 -3.96 -20.75 2.68
CA ILE A 74 -3.85 -21.24 4.05
C ILE A 74 -2.52 -20.73 4.61
N ALA A 75 -2.58 -20.12 5.79
CA ALA A 75 -1.44 -19.96 6.68
C ALA A 75 -1.34 -21.21 7.54
#